data_AF-X1UDR7-F1
#
_entry.id   AF-X1UDR7-F1
#
_cell.length_a   1.000
_cell.length_b   1.000
_cell.length_c   1.000
_cell.angle_alpha   90.00
_cell.angle_beta   90.00
_cell.angle_gamma   90.00
#
_symmetry.space_group_name_H-M   'P 1'
#
loop_
_entity.id
_entity.type
_entity.pdbx_description
1 polymer ?
#
loop_
_entity_poly.entity_id
_entity_poly.type
_entity_poly.pdbx_seq_one_letter_code
_entity_poly.pdbx_strand_id
1 'polypeptide(L)'
;PPPSISHSSSPEGTGGIKERKKRKRKLVQKNISDLNIRKQIKDIVINLLFNDKRKDINKKKQKKTLTAFNKTSSSYMMHCVTNAYPINLIIIQSMYDNVYNDLKLIPIIEYDLRKILHYVNIVFQFISLTLRVSTDRLSRANIQIITLAMLYAMTLGYSYNNIVLFPQDRFLAHALPERRDLDIIGIDKKHITKGNTFIEYIYAEAFSKHFTLDELQIKMTDIDDNAEPLMRPANYRKNKR
;
A
#
# COMPACT_ATOMS: atom_id res chain seq x y z
N PRO A 1 69.41 46.60 -10.81
CA PRO A 1 68.87 45.24 -10.54
C PRO A 1 67.43 45.33 -10.00
N PRO A 2 66.44 44.68 -10.65
CA PRO A 2 65.05 44.68 -10.16
C PRO A 2 64.88 43.68 -9.01
N PRO A 3 63.85 43.83 -8.15
CA PRO A 3 63.58 42.88 -7.08
C PRO A 3 62.93 41.61 -7.63
N SER A 4 63.39 40.49 -7.10
CA SER A 4 62.94 39.13 -7.38
C SER A 4 61.51 38.92 -6.84
N ILE A 5 60.59 38.59 -7.74
CA ILE A 5 59.24 38.10 -7.42
C ILE A 5 59.39 36.66 -6.90
N SER A 6 59.16 36.46 -5.61
CA SER A 6 59.03 35.13 -5.01
C SER A 6 57.63 34.58 -5.30
N HIS A 7 57.55 33.63 -6.24
CA HIS A 7 56.37 32.78 -6.40
C HIS A 7 56.30 31.79 -5.23
N SER A 8 55.50 32.09 -4.21
CA SER A 8 55.00 31.09 -3.27
C SER A 8 53.76 30.41 -3.88
N SER A 9 53.97 29.38 -4.67
CA SER A 9 52.90 28.47 -5.10
C SER A 9 52.58 27.49 -3.97
N SER A 10 51.69 27.90 -3.07
CA SER A 10 51.03 26.98 -2.13
C SER A 10 50.21 25.95 -2.93
N PRO A 11 50.42 24.63 -2.75
CA PRO A 11 49.61 23.61 -3.42
C PRO A 11 48.28 23.43 -2.67
N GLU A 12 47.41 24.43 -2.71
CA GLU A 12 46.00 24.25 -2.38
C GLU A 12 45.28 23.68 -3.62
N GLY A 13 44.61 22.53 -3.50
CA GLY A 13 43.52 22.23 -4.45
C GLY A 13 43.22 20.78 -4.82
N THR A 14 44.05 19.79 -4.48
CA THR A 14 43.75 18.40 -4.93
C THR A 14 42.81 17.64 -3.99
N GLY A 15 42.81 17.94 -2.69
CA GLY A 15 41.91 17.34 -1.69
C GLY A 15 40.44 17.72 -1.89
N GLY A 16 40.16 19.02 -2.07
CA GLY A 16 38.80 19.54 -2.25
C GLY A 16 38.11 19.03 -3.53
N ILE A 17 38.87 18.84 -4.62
CA ILE A 17 38.31 18.33 -5.89
C ILE A 17 37.95 16.84 -5.78
N LYS A 18 38.79 16.03 -5.12
CA LYS A 18 38.50 14.60 -4.88
C LYS A 18 37.28 14.43 -3.99
N GLU A 19 37.14 15.25 -2.95
CA GLU A 19 36.01 15.19 -2.03
C GLU A 19 34.70 15.65 -2.70
N ARG A 20 34.75 16.72 -3.51
CA ARG A 20 33.60 17.22 -4.27
C ARG A 20 33.12 16.21 -5.33
N LYS A 21 34.05 15.52 -6.01
CA LYS A 21 33.73 14.40 -6.93
C LYS A 21 33.11 13.21 -6.19
N LYS A 22 33.60 12.84 -5.00
CA LYS A 22 33.06 11.76 -4.17
C LYS A 22 31.64 12.06 -3.67
N ARG A 23 31.37 13.30 -3.23
CA ARG A 23 30.03 13.78 -2.83
C ARG A 23 29.04 13.75 -4.00
N LYS A 24 29.44 14.24 -5.18
CA LYS A 24 28.60 14.18 -6.40
C LYS A 24 28.25 12.74 -6.80
N ARG A 25 29.22 11.81 -6.78
CA ARG A 25 28.98 10.39 -7.09
C ARG A 25 28.01 9.72 -6.12
N LYS A 26 28.13 9.99 -4.81
CA LYS A 26 27.20 9.48 -3.80
C LYS A 26 25.77 10.00 -4.00
N LEU A 27 25.63 11.28 -4.33
CA LEU A 27 24.32 11.88 -4.60
C LEU A 27 23.67 11.28 -5.86
N VAL A 28 24.42 11.13 -6.95
CA VAL A 28 23.93 10.49 -8.18
C VAL A 28 23.54 9.03 -7.92
N GLN A 29 24.36 8.28 -7.19
CA GLN A 29 24.06 6.88 -6.85
C GLN A 29 22.81 6.75 -5.98
N LYS A 30 22.62 7.66 -5.02
CA LYS A 30 21.40 7.73 -4.20
C LYS A 30 20.17 8.01 -5.07
N ASN A 31 20.24 9.01 -5.95
CA ASN A 31 19.13 9.35 -6.84
C ASN A 31 18.75 8.21 -7.78
N ILE A 32 19.73 7.47 -8.32
CA ILE A 32 19.48 6.29 -9.16
C ILE A 32 18.84 5.17 -8.35
N SER A 33 19.31 4.94 -7.12
CA SER A 33 18.73 3.95 -6.20
C SER A 33 17.28 4.29 -5.86
N ASP A 34 17.01 5.55 -5.53
CA ASP A 34 15.67 6.03 -5.18
C ASP A 34 14.71 5.90 -6.36
N LEU A 35 15.15 6.25 -7.57
CA LEU A 35 14.38 6.08 -8.80
C LEU A 35 14.08 4.61 -9.08
N ASN A 36 15.04 3.72 -8.87
CA ASN A 36 14.86 2.28 -9.07
C ASN A 36 13.86 1.70 -8.05
N ILE A 37 13.95 2.09 -6.78
CA ILE A 37 13.00 1.68 -5.74
C ILE A 37 11.59 2.16 -6.11
N ARG A 38 11.43 3.44 -6.46
CA ARG A 38 10.13 4.01 -6.87
C ARG A 38 9.54 3.30 -8.08
N LYS A 39 10.37 2.95 -9.07
CA LYS A 39 9.96 2.17 -10.24
C LYS A 39 9.46 0.77 -9.82
N GLN A 40 10.19 0.07 -8.95
CA GLN A 40 9.77 -1.24 -8.46
C GLN A 40 8.44 -1.17 -7.70
N ILE A 41 8.27 -0.20 -6.80
CA ILE A 41 7.00 0.03 -6.10
C ILE A 41 5.88 0.28 -7.10
N LYS A 42 6.11 1.16 -8.09
CA LYS A 42 5.13 1.48 -9.13
C LYS A 42 4.69 0.23 -9.89
N ASP A 43 5.64 -0.61 -10.32
CA ASP A 43 5.35 -1.84 -11.06
C ASP A 43 4.51 -2.80 -10.21
N ILE A 44 4.76 -2.90 -8.90
CA ILE A 44 3.98 -3.72 -7.97
C ILE A 44 2.56 -3.14 -7.81
N VAL A 45 2.42 -1.83 -7.59
CA VAL A 45 1.12 -1.15 -7.48
C VAL A 45 0.30 -1.37 -8.76
N ILE A 46 0.93 -1.24 -9.93
CA ILE A 46 0.27 -1.46 -11.21
C ILE A 46 -0.17 -2.92 -11.35
N ASN A 47 0.72 -3.86 -11.06
CA ASN A 47 0.40 -5.28 -11.15
C ASN A 47 -0.71 -5.70 -10.15
N LEU A 48 -0.79 -5.04 -8.99
CA LEU A 48 -1.80 -5.35 -7.99
C LEU A 48 -3.17 -4.74 -8.31
N LEU A 49 -3.19 -3.49 -8.77
CA LEU A 49 -4.41 -2.72 -9.00
C LEU A 49 -4.93 -2.80 -10.44
N PHE A 50 -4.10 -3.05 -11.44
CA PHE A 50 -4.48 -2.90 -12.86
C PHE A 50 -4.11 -4.12 -13.73
N ASN A 51 -3.76 -5.25 -13.14
CA ASN A 51 -3.49 -6.46 -13.91
C ASN A 51 -4.76 -7.00 -14.60
N ASP A 52 -4.64 -7.37 -15.88
CA ASP A 52 -5.73 -7.88 -16.71
C ASP A 52 -6.43 -9.10 -16.11
N LYS A 53 -5.70 -9.95 -15.37
CA LYS A 53 -6.23 -11.11 -14.67
C LYS A 53 -7.25 -10.76 -13.57
N ARG A 54 -7.33 -9.49 -13.13
CA ARG A 54 -8.40 -9.03 -12.22
C ARG A 54 -9.79 -9.21 -12.84
N LYS A 55 -9.91 -9.09 -14.17
CA LYS A 55 -11.15 -9.39 -14.89
C LYS A 55 -11.55 -10.86 -14.70
N ASP A 56 -10.58 -11.77 -14.74
CA ASP A 56 -10.83 -13.20 -14.54
C ASP A 56 -11.16 -13.53 -13.10
N ILE A 57 -10.54 -12.85 -12.12
CA ILE A 57 -10.90 -12.97 -10.69
C ILE A 57 -12.37 -12.60 -10.49
N ASN A 58 -12.80 -11.45 -11.04
CA ASN A 58 -14.20 -11.00 -10.94
C ASN A 58 -15.16 -11.98 -11.62
N LYS A 59 -14.85 -12.44 -12.83
CA LYS A 59 -15.67 -13.42 -13.56
C LYS A 59 -15.81 -14.73 -12.78
N LYS A 60 -14.70 -15.24 -12.21
CA LYS A 60 -14.72 -16.45 -11.36
C LYS A 60 -15.57 -16.25 -10.11
N LYS A 61 -15.44 -15.10 -9.44
CA LYS A 61 -16.23 -14.75 -8.24
C LYS A 61 -17.72 -14.64 -8.57
N GLN A 62 -18.09 -13.96 -9.64
CA GLN A 62 -19.47 -13.90 -10.15
C GLN A 62 -20.02 -15.28 -10.41
N LYS A 63 -19.31 -16.10 -11.21
CA LYS A 63 -19.77 -17.45 -11.58
C LYS A 63 -19.97 -18.34 -10.35
N LYS A 64 -19.02 -18.35 -9.41
CA LYS A 64 -19.12 -19.14 -8.17
C LYS A 64 -20.33 -18.74 -7.35
N THR A 65 -20.58 -17.43 -7.27
CA THR A 65 -21.65 -16.88 -6.43
C THR A 65 -23.02 -17.08 -7.07
N LEU A 66 -23.15 -16.91 -8.40
CA LEU A 66 -24.34 -17.29 -9.16
C LEU A 66 -24.66 -18.78 -9.01
N THR A 67 -23.64 -19.64 -9.04
CA THR A 67 -23.81 -21.08 -8.82
C THR A 67 -24.31 -21.38 -7.41
N ALA A 68 -23.78 -20.69 -6.39
CA ALA A 68 -24.24 -20.84 -5.01
C ALA A 68 -25.68 -20.34 -4.80
N PHE A 69 -26.04 -19.20 -5.43
CA PHE A 69 -27.42 -18.70 -5.46
C PHE A 69 -28.36 -19.73 -6.08
N ASN A 70 -28.07 -20.20 -7.29
CA ASN A 70 -28.91 -21.19 -7.99
C ASN A 70 -29.08 -22.47 -7.15
N LYS A 71 -28.02 -22.94 -6.48
CA LYS A 71 -28.12 -24.09 -5.59
C LYS A 71 -29.07 -23.83 -4.42
N THR A 72 -28.98 -22.65 -3.80
CA THR A 72 -29.80 -22.27 -2.65
C THR A 72 -31.26 -22.05 -3.05
N SER A 73 -31.50 -21.35 -4.17
CA SER A 73 -32.84 -21.11 -4.69
C SER A 73 -33.52 -22.41 -5.11
N SER A 74 -32.82 -23.30 -5.83
CA SER A 74 -33.35 -24.62 -6.19
C SER A 74 -33.68 -25.47 -4.96
N SER A 75 -32.83 -25.45 -3.92
CA SER A 75 -33.10 -26.16 -2.67
C SER A 75 -34.35 -25.61 -1.96
N TYR A 76 -34.52 -24.29 -1.94
CA TYR A 76 -35.71 -23.64 -1.37
C TYR A 76 -36.98 -24.00 -2.15
N MET A 77 -36.92 -23.90 -3.48
CA MET A 77 -38.06 -24.25 -4.35
C MET A 77 -38.44 -25.71 -4.16
N MET A 78 -37.46 -26.61 -4.09
CA MET A 78 -37.72 -28.04 -3.86
C MET A 78 -38.37 -28.29 -2.51
N HIS A 79 -37.89 -27.63 -1.45
CA HIS A 79 -38.51 -27.72 -0.13
C HIS A 79 -39.97 -27.23 -0.16
N CYS A 80 -40.27 -26.16 -0.90
CA CYS A 80 -41.65 -25.68 -1.04
C CYS A 80 -42.53 -26.69 -1.78
N VAL A 81 -42.04 -27.26 -2.89
CA VAL A 81 -42.76 -28.28 -3.67
C VAL A 81 -43.04 -29.52 -2.83
N THR A 82 -42.03 -30.07 -2.14
CA THR A 82 -42.17 -31.28 -1.32
C THR A 82 -43.17 -31.12 -0.17
N ASN A 83 -43.25 -29.92 0.40
CA ASN A 83 -44.15 -29.63 1.53
C ASN A 83 -45.46 -28.92 1.11
N ALA A 84 -45.73 -28.79 -0.19
CA ALA A 84 -46.88 -28.06 -0.73
C ALA A 84 -47.01 -26.60 -0.25
N TYR A 85 -45.89 -25.93 0.02
CA TYR A 85 -45.87 -24.51 0.32
C TYR A 85 -45.85 -23.66 -0.96
N PRO A 86 -46.52 -22.50 -0.99
CA PRO A 86 -46.38 -21.56 -2.10
C PRO A 86 -44.96 -21.01 -2.14
N ILE A 87 -44.38 -20.92 -3.33
CA ILE A 87 -43.06 -20.31 -3.54
C ILE A 87 -43.18 -18.81 -3.29
N ASN A 88 -42.40 -18.29 -2.32
CA ASN A 88 -42.35 -16.87 -2.03
C ASN A 88 -41.22 -16.19 -2.81
N LEU A 89 -41.57 -15.39 -3.81
CA LEU A 89 -40.62 -14.65 -4.63
C LEU A 89 -39.82 -13.60 -3.83
N ILE A 90 -40.36 -13.08 -2.72
CA ILE A 90 -39.64 -12.15 -1.83
C ILE A 90 -38.45 -12.87 -1.18
N ILE A 91 -38.62 -14.14 -0.80
CA ILE A 91 -37.52 -14.94 -0.24
C ILE A 91 -36.44 -15.15 -1.31
N ILE A 92 -36.81 -15.49 -2.54
CA ILE A 92 -35.84 -15.65 -3.65
C ILE A 92 -35.13 -14.33 -3.96
N GLN A 93 -35.86 -13.21 -3.98
CA GLN A 93 -35.28 -11.88 -4.16
C GLN A 93 -34.31 -11.54 -3.02
N SER A 94 -34.65 -11.83 -1.76
CA SER A 94 -33.74 -11.61 -0.64
C SER A 94 -32.48 -12.48 -0.72
N MET A 95 -32.59 -13.72 -1.22
CA MET A 95 -31.44 -14.58 -1.49
C MET A 95 -30.57 -13.98 -2.61
N TYR A 96 -31.19 -13.42 -3.65
CA TYR A 96 -30.48 -12.76 -4.75
C TYR A 96 -29.77 -11.50 -4.27
N ASP A 97 -30.47 -10.64 -3.51
CA ASP A 97 -29.94 -9.39 -2.98
C ASP A 97 -28.79 -9.64 -2.00
N ASN A 98 -28.89 -10.65 -1.13
CA ASN A 98 -27.77 -11.05 -0.26
C ASN A 98 -26.55 -11.50 -1.08
N VAL A 99 -26.77 -12.25 -2.15
CA VAL A 99 -25.71 -12.73 -3.05
C VAL A 99 -25.07 -11.58 -3.82
N TYR A 100 -25.85 -10.61 -4.31
CA TYR A 100 -25.38 -9.52 -5.16
C TYR A 100 -24.90 -8.27 -4.41
N ASN A 101 -25.50 -7.92 -3.27
CA ASN A 101 -25.02 -6.81 -2.44
C ASN A 101 -23.71 -7.15 -1.73
N ASP A 102 -23.47 -8.43 -1.42
CA ASP A 102 -22.17 -8.91 -0.89
C ASP A 102 -21.12 -9.11 -2.00
N LEU A 103 -21.55 -9.25 -3.25
CA LEU A 103 -20.70 -9.20 -4.44
C LEU A 103 -20.30 -7.75 -4.76
N LYS A 104 -19.57 -7.09 -3.85
CA LYS A 104 -18.68 -6.01 -4.29
C LYS A 104 -17.61 -6.63 -5.18
N LEU A 105 -17.91 -6.68 -6.49
CA LEU A 105 -16.94 -6.99 -7.52
C LEU A 105 -15.77 -6.06 -7.33
N ILE A 106 -14.56 -6.58 -7.49
CA ILE A 106 -13.39 -5.72 -7.40
C ILE A 106 -13.55 -4.73 -8.58
N PRO A 107 -13.70 -3.42 -8.36
CA PRO A 107 -13.93 -2.52 -9.48
C PRO A 107 -12.76 -2.67 -10.46
N ILE A 108 -13.10 -2.90 -11.73
CA ILE A 108 -12.14 -2.83 -12.83
C ILE A 108 -11.92 -1.33 -13.00
N ILE A 109 -10.83 -0.85 -12.43
CA ILE A 109 -10.53 0.58 -12.37
C ILE A 109 -9.70 0.91 -13.61
N GLU A 110 -10.01 2.03 -14.23
CA GLU A 110 -9.18 2.59 -15.29
C GLU A 110 -7.86 3.11 -14.69
N TYR A 111 -6.78 2.98 -15.45
CA TYR A 111 -5.46 3.37 -15.00
C TYR A 111 -5.42 4.83 -14.51
N ASP A 112 -5.09 5.05 -13.23
CA ASP A 112 -5.00 6.39 -12.62
C ASP A 112 -3.58 6.67 -12.12
N LEU A 113 -2.86 7.52 -12.87
CA LEU A 113 -1.49 7.87 -12.56
C LEU A 113 -1.34 8.60 -11.22
N ARG A 114 -2.30 9.45 -10.85
CA ARG A 114 -2.21 10.25 -9.61
C ARG A 114 -2.25 9.33 -8.39
N LYS A 115 -3.19 8.38 -8.37
CA LYS A 115 -3.27 7.37 -7.29
C LYS A 115 -2.04 6.47 -7.23
N ILE A 116 -1.52 6.06 -8.39
CA ILE A 116 -0.29 5.26 -8.44
C ILE A 116 0.86 6.03 -7.79
N LEU A 117 1.06 7.29 -8.18
CA LEU A 117 2.14 8.12 -7.62
C LEU A 117 1.95 8.37 -6.12
N HIS A 118 0.71 8.59 -5.70
CA HIS A 118 0.35 8.72 -4.29
C HIS A 118 0.81 7.49 -3.47
N TYR A 119 0.43 6.28 -3.87
CA TYR A 119 0.84 5.06 -3.18
C TYR A 119 2.33 4.80 -3.25
N VAL A 120 2.97 5.11 -4.39
CA VAL A 120 4.43 5.01 -4.53
C VAL A 120 5.12 5.91 -3.52
N ASN A 121 4.63 7.14 -3.31
CA ASN A 121 5.21 8.08 -2.36
C ASN A 121 5.08 7.57 -0.91
N ILE A 122 3.89 7.11 -0.52
CA ILE A 122 3.66 6.53 0.81
C ILE A 122 4.66 5.39 1.08
N VAL A 123 4.69 4.40 0.19
CA VAL A 123 5.55 3.22 0.36
C VAL A 123 7.02 3.59 0.35
N PHE A 124 7.42 4.53 -0.51
CA PHE A 124 8.80 5.01 -0.59
C PHE A 124 9.25 5.72 0.70
N GLN A 125 8.37 6.48 1.35
CA GLN A 125 8.69 7.12 2.63
C GLN A 125 8.96 6.10 3.72
N PHE A 126 8.14 5.05 3.81
CA PHE A 126 8.37 3.96 4.77
C PHE A 126 9.65 3.16 4.45
N ILE A 127 9.94 2.91 3.18
CA ILE A 127 11.23 2.32 2.76
C ILE A 127 12.39 3.22 3.15
N SER A 128 12.25 4.54 3.03
CA SER A 128 13.27 5.50 3.46
C SER A 128 13.49 5.44 4.97
N LEU A 129 12.41 5.31 5.76
CA LEU A 129 12.50 5.05 7.21
C LEU A 129 13.22 3.73 7.48
N THR A 130 12.86 2.67 6.77
CA THR A 130 13.49 1.35 6.89
C THR A 130 15.00 1.42 6.67
N LEU A 131 15.46 2.13 5.65
CA LEU A 131 16.89 2.32 5.36
C LEU A 131 17.63 3.21 6.37
N ARG A 132 16.91 4.04 7.14
CA ARG A 132 17.48 4.81 8.26
C ARG A 132 17.59 3.95 9.52
N VAL A 133 16.62 3.05 9.73
CA VAL A 133 16.52 2.21 10.93
C VAL A 133 17.37 0.94 10.78
N SER A 134 17.34 0.29 9.62
CA SER A 134 18.12 -0.90 9.31
C SER A 134 19.26 -0.56 8.34
N THR A 135 20.43 -1.14 8.57
CA THR A 135 21.60 -1.01 7.69
C THR A 135 21.55 -1.92 6.47
N ASP A 136 20.54 -2.79 6.39
CA ASP A 136 20.48 -3.81 5.35
C ASP A 136 20.05 -3.23 4.00
N ARG A 137 20.68 -3.73 2.94
CA ARG A 137 20.24 -3.43 1.58
C ARG A 137 18.88 -4.07 1.34
N LEU A 138 17.91 -3.26 0.93
CA LEU A 138 16.61 -3.76 0.51
C LEU A 138 16.73 -4.55 -0.79
N SER A 139 16.43 -5.84 -0.72
CA SER A 139 16.27 -6.69 -1.90
C SER A 139 14.96 -6.35 -2.63
N ARG A 140 14.86 -6.73 -3.92
CA ARG A 140 13.61 -6.62 -4.68
C ARG A 140 12.44 -7.35 -4.00
N ALA A 141 12.71 -8.50 -3.38
CA ALA A 141 11.71 -9.27 -2.64
C ALA A 141 11.21 -8.50 -1.40
N ASN A 142 12.11 -7.82 -0.67
CA ASN A 142 11.74 -7.02 0.50
C ASN A 142 10.89 -5.82 0.08
N ILE A 143 11.24 -5.14 -1.02
CA ILE A 143 10.43 -4.03 -1.56
C ILE A 143 9.02 -4.52 -1.91
N GLN A 144 8.90 -5.70 -2.53
CA GLN A 144 7.60 -6.30 -2.83
C GLN A 144 6.79 -6.62 -1.56
N ILE A 145 7.43 -7.26 -0.57
CA ILE A 145 6.81 -7.58 0.72
C ILE A 145 6.28 -6.32 1.42
N ILE A 146 7.12 -5.28 1.52
CA ILE A 146 6.78 -4.00 2.16
C ILE A 146 5.64 -3.32 1.40
N THR A 147 5.75 -3.22 0.07
CA THR A 147 4.74 -2.55 -0.77
C THR A 147 3.38 -3.22 -0.59
N LEU A 148 3.32 -4.55 -0.63
CA LEU A 148 2.07 -5.29 -0.44
C LEU A 148 1.49 -5.07 0.95
N ALA A 149 2.30 -5.26 2.00
CA ALA A 149 1.83 -5.10 3.36
C ALA A 149 1.28 -3.70 3.64
N MET A 150 1.97 -2.65 3.17
CA MET A 150 1.52 -1.28 3.34
C MET A 150 0.18 -0.99 2.64
N LEU A 151 0.03 -1.40 1.37
CA LEU A 151 -1.23 -1.20 0.64
C LEU A 151 -2.40 -1.91 1.33
N TYR A 152 -2.16 -3.12 1.85
CA TYR A 152 -3.19 -3.85 2.60
C TYR A 152 -3.44 -3.26 4.00
N ALA A 153 -2.43 -2.72 4.67
CA ALA A 153 -2.60 -2.04 5.96
C ALA A 153 -3.47 -0.79 5.82
N MET A 154 -3.31 -0.04 4.74
CA MET A 154 -4.14 1.13 4.44
C MET A 154 -5.62 0.81 4.25
N THR A 155 -6.03 -0.45 3.99
CA THR A 155 -7.46 -0.79 3.85
C THR A 155 -8.28 -0.55 5.12
N LEU A 156 -7.64 -0.68 6.28
CA LEU A 156 -8.24 -0.45 7.60
C LEU A 156 -7.58 0.74 8.33
N GLY A 157 -6.54 1.32 7.74
CA GLY A 157 -5.61 2.21 8.43
C GLY A 157 -4.66 1.43 9.34
N TYR A 158 -3.57 2.08 9.73
CA TYR A 158 -2.58 1.51 10.62
C TYR A 158 -2.25 2.47 11.74
N SER A 159 -2.30 1.96 12.97
CA SER A 159 -1.95 2.70 14.17
C SER A 159 -1.01 1.89 15.05
N TYR A 160 -0.10 2.58 15.72
CA TYR A 160 0.84 1.99 16.65
C TYR A 160 0.86 2.84 17.92
N ASN A 161 0.67 2.24 19.10
CA ASN A 161 0.56 2.97 20.38
C ASN A 161 -0.43 4.15 20.34
N ASN A 162 -1.63 3.95 19.77
CA ASN A 162 -2.66 4.98 19.55
C ASN A 162 -2.27 6.15 18.62
N ILE A 163 -1.15 6.05 17.92
CA ILE A 163 -0.73 7.00 16.89
C ILE A 163 -1.13 6.45 15.53
N VAL A 164 -1.95 7.20 14.78
CA VAL A 164 -2.26 6.86 13.38
C VAL A 164 -1.05 7.18 12.52
N LEU A 165 -0.50 6.15 11.86
CA LEU A 165 0.66 6.27 10.99
C LEU A 165 0.24 6.28 9.52
N PHE A 166 -0.75 5.45 9.16
CA PHE A 166 -1.37 5.47 7.84
C PHE A 166 -2.90 5.62 7.99
N PRO A 167 -3.53 6.61 7.34
CA PRO A 167 -4.97 6.71 7.36
C PRO A 167 -5.61 5.56 6.58
N GLN A 168 -6.89 5.32 6.85
CA GLN A 168 -7.67 4.36 6.08
C GLN A 168 -7.93 4.90 4.67
N ASP A 169 -7.69 4.07 3.67
CA ASP A 169 -8.01 4.33 2.27
C ASP A 169 -9.17 3.44 1.82
N ARG A 170 -10.35 4.08 1.64
CA ARG A 170 -11.57 3.41 1.18
C ARG A 170 -11.45 2.88 -0.25
N PHE A 171 -10.67 3.55 -1.10
CA PHE A 171 -10.45 3.06 -2.45
C PHE A 171 -9.67 1.76 -2.43
N LEU A 172 -8.56 1.68 -1.68
CA LEU A 172 -7.79 0.44 -1.56
C LEU A 172 -8.61 -0.69 -0.92
N ALA A 173 -9.46 -0.38 0.06
CA ALA A 173 -10.36 -1.34 0.69
C ALA A 173 -11.32 -2.03 -0.32
N HIS A 174 -11.63 -1.35 -1.43
CA HIS A 174 -12.45 -1.91 -2.50
C HIS A 174 -11.64 -2.41 -3.70
N ALA A 175 -10.54 -1.73 -4.03
CA ALA A 175 -9.75 -1.97 -5.23
C ALA A 175 -8.79 -3.17 -5.10
N LEU A 176 -8.32 -3.46 -3.89
CA LEU A 176 -7.36 -4.55 -3.73
C LEU A 176 -8.04 -5.91 -3.93
N PRO A 177 -7.37 -6.86 -4.61
CA PRO A 177 -7.81 -8.24 -4.65
C PRO A 177 -7.94 -8.83 -3.24
N GLU A 178 -8.76 -9.87 -3.09
CA GLU A 178 -8.75 -10.62 -1.83
C GLU A 178 -7.45 -11.40 -1.69
N ARG A 179 -6.96 -11.58 -0.45
CA ARG A 179 -5.68 -12.27 -0.18
C ARG A 179 -5.59 -13.68 -0.78
N ARG A 180 -6.72 -14.38 -0.90
CA ARG A 180 -6.80 -15.72 -1.48
C ARG A 180 -6.65 -15.75 -3.01
N ASP A 181 -6.91 -14.62 -3.67
CA ASP A 181 -6.88 -14.50 -5.13
C ASP A 181 -5.53 -13.96 -5.63
N LEU A 182 -4.62 -13.60 -4.72
CA LEU A 182 -3.28 -13.10 -5.05
C LEU A 182 -2.44 -14.08 -5.87
N ASP A 183 -2.61 -15.37 -5.63
CA ASP A 183 -1.89 -16.42 -6.36
C ASP A 183 -2.20 -16.35 -7.87
N ILE A 184 -3.39 -15.89 -8.25
CA ILE A 184 -3.83 -15.75 -9.66
C ILE A 184 -3.03 -14.65 -10.38
N ILE A 185 -2.68 -13.58 -9.67
CA ILE A 185 -1.82 -12.48 -10.18
C ILE A 185 -0.33 -12.73 -9.91
N GLY A 186 0.04 -13.94 -9.46
CA GLY A 186 1.43 -14.33 -9.23
C GLY A 186 2.05 -13.73 -7.97
N ILE A 187 1.24 -13.44 -6.95
CA ILE A 187 1.70 -12.85 -5.68
C ILE A 187 1.48 -13.85 -4.56
N ASP A 188 2.55 -14.21 -3.83
CA ASP A 188 2.44 -15.05 -2.65
C ASP A 188 1.80 -14.28 -1.49
N LYS A 189 0.65 -14.75 -1.00
CA LYS A 189 -0.04 -14.20 0.17
C LYS A 189 0.83 -14.15 1.43
N LYS A 190 1.83 -15.02 1.58
CA LYS A 190 2.79 -14.98 2.71
C LYS A 190 3.57 -13.68 2.77
N HIS A 191 3.74 -12.98 1.65
CA HIS A 191 4.40 -11.68 1.63
C HIS A 191 3.64 -10.63 2.45
N ILE A 192 2.30 -10.69 2.51
CA ILE A 192 1.53 -9.74 3.31
C ILE A 192 1.76 -9.97 4.79
N THR A 193 1.68 -11.23 5.25
CA THR A 193 1.90 -11.54 6.68
C THR A 193 3.32 -11.17 7.11
N LYS A 194 4.34 -11.56 6.32
CA LYS A 194 5.74 -11.20 6.58
C LYS A 194 5.94 -9.68 6.62
N GLY A 195 5.32 -8.95 5.70
CA GLY A 195 5.45 -7.52 5.62
C GLY A 195 4.75 -6.79 6.77
N ASN A 196 3.61 -7.29 7.26
CA ASN A 196 2.95 -6.70 8.44
C ASN A 196 3.85 -6.79 9.69
N THR A 197 4.42 -7.97 9.96
CA THR A 197 5.38 -8.15 11.06
C THR A 197 6.61 -7.26 10.89
N PHE A 198 7.06 -7.07 9.65
CA PHE A 198 8.18 -6.18 9.36
C PHE A 198 7.83 -4.70 9.59
N ILE A 199 6.62 -4.26 9.26
CA ILE A 199 6.14 -2.90 9.54
C ILE A 199 6.13 -2.64 11.05
N GLU A 200 5.58 -3.56 11.84
CA GLU A 200 5.57 -3.47 13.29
C GLU A 200 6.99 -3.39 13.88
N TYR A 201 7.89 -4.25 13.40
CA TYR A 201 9.30 -4.25 13.81
C TYR A 201 9.99 -2.91 13.51
N ILE A 202 9.87 -2.38 12.29
CA ILE A 202 10.51 -1.13 11.90
C ILE A 202 9.99 0.05 12.72
N TYR A 203 8.69 0.12 13.00
CA TYR A 203 8.16 1.18 13.85
C TYR A 203 8.63 1.04 15.29
N ALA A 204 8.64 -0.16 15.87
CA ALA A 204 9.16 -0.40 17.21
C ALA A 204 10.64 0.04 17.33
N GLU A 205 11.46 -0.29 16.35
CA GLU A 205 12.87 0.14 16.26
C GLU A 205 13.02 1.64 16.03
N ALA A 206 12.15 2.27 15.26
CA ALA A 206 12.20 3.71 15.06
C ALA A 206 11.88 4.47 16.36
N PHE A 207 10.91 3.97 17.14
CA PHE A 207 10.61 4.50 18.47
C PHE A 207 11.75 4.28 19.46
N SER A 208 12.39 3.10 19.46
CA SER A 208 13.56 2.83 20.32
C SER A 208 14.75 3.74 20.01
N LYS A 209 14.86 4.19 18.76
CA LYS A 209 15.86 5.17 18.30
C LYS A 209 15.42 6.63 18.46
N HIS A 210 14.32 6.89 19.18
CA HIS A 210 13.80 8.23 19.48
C HIS A 210 13.47 9.10 18.26
N PHE A 211 12.99 8.48 17.17
CA PHE A 211 12.49 9.24 16.02
C PHE A 211 11.27 10.08 16.45
N THR A 212 11.17 11.30 15.92
CA THR A 212 10.06 12.20 16.21
C THR A 212 8.77 11.73 15.53
N LEU A 213 7.60 12.11 16.06
CA LEU A 213 6.30 11.77 15.47
C LEU A 213 6.24 12.16 13.98
N ASP A 214 6.76 13.35 13.67
CA ASP A 214 6.89 13.90 12.32
C ASP A 214 7.72 13.04 11.37
N GLU A 215 8.71 12.31 11.87
CA GLU A 215 9.55 11.41 11.06
C GLU A 215 8.91 10.04 10.86
N LEU A 216 7.99 9.65 11.75
CA LEU A 216 7.27 8.39 11.69
C LEU A 216 5.99 8.51 10.84
N GLN A 217 5.38 9.69 10.89
CA GLN A 217 4.26 10.05 10.03
C GLN A 217 4.75 10.26 8.60
N ILE A 218 4.02 9.67 7.65
CA ILE A 218 4.25 9.89 6.23
C ILE A 218 3.77 11.31 5.92
N LYS A 219 4.71 12.26 5.78
CA LYS A 219 4.40 13.62 5.35
C LYS A 219 3.98 13.58 3.88
N MET A 220 2.68 13.68 3.62
CA MET A 220 2.17 13.81 2.25
C MET A 220 2.58 15.17 1.71
N THR A 221 3.75 15.25 1.08
CA THR A 221 4.05 16.35 0.17
C THR A 221 3.31 16.05 -1.14
N ASP A 222 2.31 16.86 -1.42
CA ASP A 222 1.50 16.90 -2.65
C ASP A 222 0.28 15.97 -2.69
N ILE A 223 -0.78 16.34 -1.95
CA ILE A 223 -2.17 15.99 -2.29
C ILE A 223 -3.07 17.16 -1.94
N ASP A 224 -3.71 17.68 -2.99
CA ASP A 224 -4.99 18.42 -3.04
C ASP A 224 -5.56 18.87 -1.68
N ASP A 225 -5.60 20.20 -1.46
CA ASP A 225 -6.16 20.87 -0.27
C ASP A 225 -7.65 20.51 0.00
N ASN A 226 -8.28 19.73 -0.88
CA ASN A 226 -9.66 19.27 -0.78
C ASN A 226 -9.83 17.83 -0.25
N ALA A 227 -8.74 17.14 0.12
CA ALA A 227 -8.86 15.85 0.81
C ALA A 227 -9.34 16.07 2.25
N GLU A 228 -10.67 16.13 2.45
CA GLU A 228 -11.26 16.17 3.78
C GLU A 228 -10.62 15.09 4.67
N PRO A 229 -10.11 15.44 5.85
CA PRO A 229 -9.62 14.47 6.81
C PRO A 229 -10.80 13.63 7.30
N LEU A 230 -11.02 12.50 6.65
CA LEU A 230 -11.97 11.49 7.06
C LEU A 230 -11.40 10.73 8.26
N MET A 231 -11.33 11.38 9.42
CA MET A 231 -11.54 10.76 10.74
C MET A 231 -11.76 11.85 11.80
N ARG A 232 -12.99 11.88 12.33
CA ARG A 232 -13.17 12.24 13.73
C ARG A 232 -12.57 11.11 14.57
N PRO A 233 -11.85 11.41 15.66
CA PRO A 233 -11.29 10.39 16.53
C PRO A 233 -12.39 9.47 17.08
N ALA A 234 -12.20 8.17 16.93
CA ALA A 234 -12.90 7.15 17.68
C ALA A 234 -12.46 7.25 19.15
N ASN A 235 -13.06 8.21 19.88
CA ASN A 235 -13.21 8.34 21.34
C ASN A 235 -13.40 9.81 21.71
N TYR A 236 -14.56 10.38 21.37
CA TYR A 236 -15.07 11.56 22.07
C TYR A 236 -16.40 11.19 22.73
N ARG A 237 -16.35 10.32 23.74
CA ARG A 237 -17.38 10.28 24.78
C ARG A 237 -17.28 11.60 25.53
N LYS A 238 -18.10 12.56 25.13
CA LYS A 238 -18.30 13.78 25.91
C LYS A 238 -19.10 13.37 27.15
N ASN A 239 -18.41 13.03 28.21
CA ASN A 239 -18.99 13.12 29.54
C ASN A 239 -19.44 14.57 29.73
N LYS A 240 -20.75 14.79 29.85
CA LYS A 240 -21.31 15.93 30.58
C LYS A 240 -22.72 15.55 31.04
N ARG A 241 -22.79 15.35 32.36
CA ARG A 241 -23.87 15.56 33.33
C ARG A 241 -25.30 15.34 32.84
#